data_AF-A0AAW5QSM5-F1
#
_entry.id   AF-A0AAW5QSM5-F1
#
_cell.length_a   1.000
_cell.length_b   1.000
_cell.length_c   1.000
_cell.angle_alpha   90.00
_cell.angle_beta   90.00
_cell.angle_gamma   90.00
#
_symmetry.space_group_name_H-M   'P 1'
#
loop_
_entity.id
_entity.type
_entity.pdbx_description
1 polymer ?
#
loop_
_entity_poly.entity_id
_entity_poly.type
_entity_poly.pdbx_seq_one_letter_code
_entity_poly.pdbx_strand_id
1 'polypeptide(L)' 'DRTGRSTSAEAVYAIGECAAVEGTCDGLGAPGYSTAEVVADRLGGGTAEFPGADLSTKLKRLGVDVASVGDAHATTPG' A
#
# COMPACT_ATOMS: atom_id res chain seq x y z
N ASP A 1 -2.45 3.60 11.36
CA ASP A 1 -3.81 3.94 10.91
C ASP A 1 -4.00 3.33 9.52
N ARG A 2 -5.02 2.46 9.36
CA ARG A 2 -5.31 1.75 8.09
C ARG A 2 -6.35 2.49 7.24
N THR A 3 -6.78 3.69 7.66
CA THR A 3 -7.81 4.50 7.00
C THR A 3 -7.23 5.56 6.04
N GLY A 4 -5.90 5.68 6.00
CA GLY A 4 -5.20 6.70 5.20
C GLY A 4 -5.20 8.10 5.81
N ARG A 5 -5.81 8.31 6.99
CA ARG A 5 -5.81 9.61 7.68
C ARG A 5 -4.43 9.90 8.29
N SER A 6 -4.01 11.15 8.19
CA SER A 6 -2.78 11.64 8.82
C SER A 6 -2.91 11.66 10.34
N THR A 7 -1.87 11.20 11.02
CA THR A 7 -1.78 11.26 12.49
C THR A 7 -1.47 12.67 13.02
N SER A 8 -1.03 13.58 12.15
CA SER A 8 -0.65 14.95 12.53
C SER A 8 -1.68 16.00 12.12
N ALA A 9 -2.63 15.65 11.26
CA ALA A 9 -3.67 16.56 10.79
C ALA A 9 -4.94 15.78 10.42
N GLU A 10 -6.00 15.93 11.21
CA GLU A 10 -7.19 15.09 11.13
C GLU A 10 -7.95 15.20 9.79
N ALA A 11 -7.84 16.33 9.09
CA ALA A 11 -8.48 16.56 7.79
C ALA A 11 -7.58 16.24 6.59
N VAL A 12 -6.39 15.69 6.82
CA VAL A 12 -5.41 15.36 5.77
C VAL A 12 -5.33 13.85 5.62
N TYR A 13 -5.28 13.39 4.37
CA TYR A 13 -5.12 11.98 4.02
C TYR A 13 -3.86 11.80 3.16
N ALA A 14 -3.26 10.62 3.24
CA ALA A 14 -2.11 10.22 2.43
C ALA A 14 -2.39 8.88 1.75
N ILE A 15 -1.95 8.74 0.50
CA ILE A 15 -2.09 7.52 -0.32
C ILE A 15 -0.78 7.24 -1.07
N GLY A 16 -0.60 6.02 -1.56
CA GLY A 16 0.57 5.68 -2.36
C GLY A 16 1.89 5.78 -1.61
N GLU A 17 2.97 6.11 -2.31
CA GLU A 17 4.34 6.05 -1.78
C GLU A 17 4.62 7.04 -0.63
N CYS A 18 3.81 8.10 -0.50
CA CYS A 18 3.97 9.05 0.60
C CYS A 18 3.29 8.59 1.89
N ALA A 19 2.47 7.53 1.85
CA ALA A 19 1.74 7.04 3.01
C ALA A 19 2.52 5.93 3.71
N ALA A 20 2.86 6.17 4.99
CA ALA A 20 3.43 5.16 5.86
C ALA A 20 2.31 4.43 6.63
N VAL A 21 1.71 3.41 6.01
CA VAL A 21 0.69 2.59 6.68
C VAL A 21 1.40 1.59 7.58
N GLU A 22 1.07 1.62 8.88
CA GLU A 22 1.73 0.76 9.89
C GLU A 22 3.26 0.92 9.93
N GLY A 23 3.76 2.11 9.57
CA GLY A 23 5.19 2.42 9.57
C GLY A 23 5.93 2.06 8.27
N THR A 24 5.22 1.54 7.26
CA THR A 24 5.81 1.10 5.99
C THR A 24 5.28 1.90 4.81
N CYS A 25 6.18 2.31 3.92
CA CYS A 25 5.84 2.81 2.58
C CYS A 25 6.12 1.71 1.56
N ASP A 26 5.07 1.13 0.94
CA ASP A 26 5.25 -0.04 0.07
C ASP A 26 5.91 0.30 -1.28
N GLY A 27 5.75 1.53 -1.78
CA GLY A 27 6.33 1.96 -3.06
C GLY A 27 5.79 1.23 -4.30
N LEU A 28 4.65 0.53 -4.16
CA LEU A 28 4.04 -0.28 -5.22
C LEU A 28 2.72 0.32 -5.70
N GLY A 29 2.44 0.15 -7.00
CA GLY A 29 1.23 0.67 -7.62
C GLY A 29 -0.07 0.06 -7.07
N ALA A 30 -0.12 -1.27 -6.91
CA ALA A 30 -1.33 -1.94 -6.40
C ALA A 30 -1.70 -1.53 -4.96
N PRO A 31 -0.78 -1.52 -3.98
CA PRO A 31 -1.02 -0.89 -2.68
C PRO A 31 -1.42 0.58 -2.76
N GLY A 32 -0.82 1.35 -3.69
CA GLY A 32 -1.19 2.74 -3.94
C GLY A 32 -2.65 2.92 -4.37
N TYR A 33 -3.15 2.07 -5.27
CA TYR A 33 -4.57 2.10 -5.67
C TYR A 33 -5.50 1.69 -4.53
N SER A 34 -5.15 0.64 -3.78
CA SER A 34 -5.98 0.17 -2.67
C SER A 34 -6.07 1.20 -1.53
N THR A 35 -4.97 1.91 -1.22
CA THR A 35 -5.02 3.03 -0.25
C THR A 35 -5.87 4.20 -0.78
N ALA A 36 -5.87 4.47 -2.08
CA ALA A 36 -6.74 5.48 -2.70
C ALA A 36 -8.23 5.11 -2.59
N GLU A 37 -8.58 3.85 -2.84
CA GLU A 37 -9.95 3.34 -2.69
C GLU A 37 -10.46 3.47 -1.26
N VAL A 38 -9.62 3.15 -0.27
CA VAL A 38 -9.95 3.32 1.16
C VAL A 38 -10.21 4.79 1.49
N VAL A 39 -9.35 5.71 1.06
CA VAL A 39 -9.54 7.14 1.32
C VAL A 39 -10.81 7.67 0.64
N ALA A 40 -11.10 7.23 -0.59
CA ALA A 40 -12.32 7.59 -1.29
C ALA A 40 -13.59 7.13 -0.53
N ASP A 41 -13.61 5.88 -0.05
CA ASP A 41 -14.71 5.35 0.78
C ASP A 41 -14.87 6.15 2.08
N ARG A 42 -13.76 6.46 2.78
CA ARG A 42 -13.79 7.25 4.02
C ARG A 42 -14.30 8.66 3.83
N LEU A 43 -13.91 9.32 2.73
CA LEU A 43 -14.45 10.64 2.37
C LEU A 43 -15.95 10.57 2.05
N GLY A 44 -16.44 9.43 1.55
CA GLY A 44 -17.85 9.14 1.33
C GLY A 44 -18.64 8.74 2.58
N GLY A 45 -18.01 8.69 3.75
CA GLY A 45 -18.64 8.26 5.01
C GLY A 45 -18.68 6.75 5.23
N GLY A 46 -17.95 5.98 4.42
CA GLY A 46 -17.78 4.54 4.59
C GLY A 46 -16.78 4.19 5.71
N THR A 47 -16.47 2.89 5.79
CA THR A 47 -15.67 2.30 6.87
C THR A 47 -14.52 1.42 6.38
N ALA A 48 -14.15 1.49 5.10
CA ALA A 48 -13.10 0.64 4.52
C ALA A 48 -11.76 0.83 5.23
N GLU A 49 -10.96 -0.23 5.28
CA GLU A 49 -9.60 -0.21 5.82
C GLU A 49 -8.66 -0.91 4.85
N PHE A 50 -7.43 -0.40 4.77
CA PHE A 50 -6.41 -0.98 3.91
C PHE A 50 -6.12 -2.43 4.36
N PRO A 51 -6.31 -3.44 3.51
CA PRO A 51 -6.18 -4.85 3.90
C PRO A 51 -4.72 -5.28 4.09
N GLY A 52 -3.77 -4.44 3.69
CA GLY A 52 -2.33 -4.76 3.67
C GLY A 52 -1.83 -4.85 2.24
N ALA A 53 -0.52 -4.72 2.07
CA ALA A 53 0.10 -4.74 0.75
C ALA A 53 0.38 -6.18 0.30
N ASP A 54 0.00 -6.50 -0.94
CA ASP A 54 0.66 -7.56 -1.69
C ASP A 54 1.96 -6.99 -2.26
N LEU A 55 3.09 -7.51 -1.77
CA LEU A 55 4.43 -7.07 -2.18
C LEU A 55 4.86 -7.65 -3.54
N SER A 56 3.98 -8.43 -4.19
CA SER A 56 4.22 -8.93 -5.53
C SER A 56 4.24 -7.78 -6.54
N THR A 57 5.34 -7.65 -7.27
CA THR A 57 5.48 -6.64 -8.32
C THR A 57 5.86 -7.29 -9.65
N LYS A 58 5.27 -6.78 -10.73
CA LYS A 58 5.61 -7.18 -12.10
C LYS A 58 6.22 -5.99 -12.83
N LEU A 59 7.50 -6.10 -13.20
CA LEU A 59 8.21 -5.08 -13.96
C LEU A 59 8.02 -5.29 -15.46
N LYS A 60 7.66 -4.21 -16.18
CA LYS A 60 7.67 -4.22 -17.66
C LYS A 60 9.07 -3.84 -18.15
N ARG A 61 9.98 -4.81 -18.23
CA ARG A 61 11.26 -4.65 -18.91
C ARG A 61 11.14 -5.22 -20.32
N LEU A 62 11.62 -4.49 -21.33
CA LEU A 62 11.59 -4.95 -22.73
C LEU A 62 12.38 -6.26 -22.85
N GLY A 63 11.67 -7.38 -23.03
CA GLY A 63 12.24 -8.70 -23.35
C GLY A 63 12.40 -9.70 -22.19
N VAL A 64 12.11 -9.34 -20.94
CA VAL A 64 12.19 -10.29 -19.79
C VAL A 64 11.10 -9.98 -18.75
N ASP A 65 10.27 -10.97 -18.41
CA ASP A 65 9.36 -10.93 -17.27
C ASP A 65 10.13 -11.27 -15.99
N VAL A 66 10.06 -10.39 -14.98
CA VAL A 66 10.63 -10.61 -13.64
C VAL A 66 9.51 -10.44 -12.62
N ALA A 67 9.39 -11.40 -11.70
CA ALA A 67 8.48 -11.35 -10.56
C ALA A 67 9.24 -11.82 -9.31
N SER A 68 8.94 -11.20 -8.17
CA SER A 68 9.34 -11.65 -6.83
C SER A 68 8.07 -11.78 -5.99
N VAL A 69 7.94 -12.87 -5.25
CA VAL A 69 6.77 -13.16 -4.38
C VAL A 69 7.29 -13.54 -3.00
N GLY A 70 6.72 -12.96 -1.95
CA GLY A 70 7.09 -13.23 -0.57
C GLY A 70 8.37 -12.52 -0.11
N ASP A 71 9.01 -13.08 0.92
CA ASP A 71 10.24 -12.55 1.50
C ASP A 71 11.46 -12.94 0.67
N ALA A 72 11.90 -12.00 -0.18
CA ALA A 72 13.05 -12.19 -1.07
C ALA A 72 14.40 -12.37 -0.33
N HIS A 73 14.44 -12.14 0.99
CA HIS A 73 15.66 -12.17 1.79
C HIS A 73 15.68 -13.31 2.82
N ALA A 74 14.68 -14.20 2.83
CA ALA A 74 14.58 -15.36 3.73
C ALA A 74 14.72 -15.00 5.22
N THR A 75 14.16 -13.85 5.61
CA THR A 75 14.12 -13.38 7.01
C THR A 75 13.00 -14.03 7.82
N THR A 76 11.98 -14.57 7.15
CA THR A 76 10.83 -15.25 7.77
C THR A 76 11.22 -16.69 8.18
N PRO A 77 11.14 -17.07 9.47
CA PRO A 77 11.39 -18.44 9.91
C PRO A 77 10.36 -19.43 9.36
N GLY A 78 10.82 -20.65 9.03
CA GLY A 78 9.98 -21.76 8.57
C GLY A 78 9.39 -22.61 9.68
#